data_AF-A0A812LXI4-F1
#
_entry.id   AF-A0A812LXI4-F1
#
_cell.length_a   1.000
_cell.length_b   1.000
_cell.length_c   1.000
_cell.angle_alpha   90.00
_cell.angle_beta   90.00
_cell.angle_gamma   90.00
#
_symmetry.space_group_name_H-M   'P 1'
#
loop_
_entity.id
_entity.type
_entity.pdbx_description
1 polymer ?
#
loop_
_entity_poly.entity_id
_entity_poly.type
_entity_poly.pdbx_seq_one_letter_code
_entity_poly.pdbx_strand_id
1 'polypeptide(L)'
;MGAACCSEIDKARATPPVQVHSQPGLPPPLPGEAEVPSAPKEDVQAEPSVMASGAQLGGDGDTQVSEMVDEVTAKEQRHQAKQVVKDFVKEMVKGRKMNVMTQAGQLKTCVVSLSRNLDALKIKVGAQNRSIALRDVDEIAAGADVEGISTPLDDLCATLVLSDDCITFRFADLNARDTFVMCLLMFCNSQK
;
A
#
# COMPACT_ATOMS: atom_id res chain seq x y z
N MET A 1 20.12 -33.26 -51.42
CA MET A 1 19.56 -32.35 -50.40
C MET A 1 19.77 -33.04 -49.05
N GLY A 2 20.69 -32.70 -48.16
CA GLY A 2 21.55 -31.55 -47.95
C GLY A 2 21.81 -31.54 -46.43
N ALA A 3 23.04 -31.88 -46.04
CA ALA A 3 23.60 -32.22 -44.73
C ALA A 3 23.06 -31.56 -43.42
N ALA A 4 23.19 -32.33 -42.34
CA ALA A 4 23.15 -31.92 -40.94
C ALA A 4 24.35 -31.03 -40.53
N CYS A 5 24.20 -30.21 -39.49
CA CYS A 5 25.29 -29.88 -38.55
C CYS A 5 24.83 -29.20 -37.26
N CYS A 6 25.43 -29.64 -36.16
CA CYS A 6 25.34 -29.22 -34.77
C CYS A 6 25.86 -27.79 -34.51
N SER A 7 25.47 -27.20 -33.37
CA SER A 7 26.22 -26.30 -32.45
C SER A 7 25.19 -25.76 -31.43
N GLU A 8 25.08 -26.19 -30.17
CA GLU A 8 26.06 -26.30 -29.08
C GLU A 8 26.86 -25.01 -28.85
N ILE A 9 26.31 -24.12 -28.01
CA ILE A 9 27.07 -23.08 -27.31
C ILE A 9 26.56 -23.04 -25.87
N ASP A 10 27.22 -23.85 -25.05
CA ASP A 10 27.31 -23.68 -23.61
C ASP A 10 28.12 -22.40 -23.33
N LYS A 11 27.54 -21.44 -22.60
CA LYS A 11 28.31 -20.33 -22.03
C LYS A 11 27.96 -20.19 -20.56
N ALA A 12 28.46 -21.14 -19.77
CA ALA A 12 28.69 -21.00 -18.35
C ALA A 12 29.36 -19.64 -18.04
N ARG A 13 28.61 -18.73 -17.43
CA ARG A 13 29.15 -17.49 -16.86
C ARG A 13 29.52 -17.77 -15.41
N ALA A 14 30.79 -18.10 -15.22
CA ALA A 14 31.44 -18.18 -13.93
C ALA A 14 31.20 -16.89 -13.13
N THR A 15 30.59 -17.03 -11.95
CA THR A 15 30.50 -15.98 -10.94
C THR A 15 31.81 -16.00 -10.14
N PRO A 16 32.51 -14.86 -9.98
CA PRO A 16 33.71 -14.81 -9.14
C PRO A 16 33.33 -14.98 -7.66
N PRO A 17 34.20 -15.58 -6.83
CA PRO A 17 33.97 -15.70 -5.40
C PRO A 17 33.91 -14.31 -4.76
N VAL A 18 32.77 -14.00 -4.14
CA VAL A 18 32.61 -12.82 -3.28
C VAL A 18 33.57 -12.96 -2.11
N GLN A 19 34.60 -12.12 -2.06
CA GLN A 19 35.44 -11.95 -0.88
C GLN A 19 34.57 -11.41 0.25
N VAL A 20 34.37 -12.22 1.29
CA VAL A 20 33.79 -11.82 2.57
C VAL A 20 34.76 -10.84 3.24
N HIS A 21 34.48 -9.55 3.09
CA HIS A 21 35.11 -8.51 3.90
C HIS A 21 34.45 -8.54 5.27
N SER A 22 35.15 -9.08 6.26
CA SER A 22 34.76 -9.05 7.67
C SER A 22 34.70 -7.59 8.15
N GLN A 23 33.49 -7.05 8.32
CA GLN A 23 33.30 -5.78 9.01
C GLN A 23 33.49 -5.95 10.52
N PRO A 24 34.24 -5.06 11.20
CA PRO A 24 34.34 -5.03 12.66
C PRO A 24 32.99 -4.65 13.30
N GLY A 25 32.69 -5.32 14.41
CA GLY A 25 31.38 -5.39 15.04
C GLY A 25 30.71 -4.05 15.37
N LEU A 26 29.42 -3.98 15.05
CA LEU A 26 28.51 -2.98 15.60
C LEU A 26 28.29 -3.23 17.10
N PRO A 27 28.24 -2.18 17.93
CA PRO A 27 27.89 -2.31 19.34
C PRO A 27 26.42 -2.74 19.52
N PRO A 28 26.11 -3.46 20.61
CA PRO A 28 24.74 -3.88 20.92
C PRO A 28 23.82 -2.65 21.13
N PRO A 29 22.56 -2.70 20.68
CA PRO A 29 21.60 -1.64 20.98
C PRO A 29 21.31 -1.59 22.48
N LEU A 30 21.36 -0.37 23.03
CA LEU A 30 21.01 -0.08 24.42
C LEU A 30 19.51 -0.39 24.66
N PRO A 31 19.13 -1.02 25.79
CA PRO A 31 17.75 -1.13 26.19
C PRO A 31 17.27 0.24 26.69
N GLY A 32 16.48 0.92 25.87
CA GLY A 32 15.85 2.19 26.18
C GLY A 32 14.33 2.02 26.21
N GLU A 33 13.83 1.67 27.39
CA GLU A 33 12.44 1.75 27.79
C GLU A 33 11.94 3.21 27.69
N ALA A 34 10.84 3.44 26.98
CA ALA A 34 9.92 4.57 27.17
C ALA A 34 8.67 4.26 26.31
N GLU A 35 7.67 3.64 26.90
CA GLU A 35 6.52 4.33 27.51
C GLU A 35 5.35 4.37 26.51
N VAL A 36 4.35 3.56 26.84
CA VAL A 36 3.05 3.43 26.20
C VAL A 36 2.16 4.59 26.64
N PRO A 37 1.71 5.48 25.75
CA PRO A 37 0.55 6.32 26.03
C PRO A 37 -0.75 5.60 25.65
N SER A 38 -1.37 5.09 26.71
CA SER A 38 -2.80 4.94 26.99
C SER A 38 -3.82 5.41 25.93
N ALA A 39 -4.77 4.51 25.67
CA ALA A 39 -6.01 4.73 24.95
C ALA A 39 -6.90 5.83 25.57
N PRO A 40 -7.66 6.58 24.75
CA PRO A 40 -8.84 7.29 25.19
C PRO A 40 -10.13 6.54 24.80
N LYS A 41 -10.74 5.94 25.84
CA LYS A 41 -12.14 6.04 26.30
C LYS A 41 -13.28 6.09 25.26
N GLU A 42 -14.12 5.06 25.36
CA GLU A 42 -15.50 4.97 24.87
C GLU A 42 -16.36 6.13 25.43
N ASP A 43 -17.11 6.79 24.54
CA ASP A 43 -18.25 7.62 24.92
C ASP A 43 -19.52 7.04 24.30
N VAL A 44 -20.34 6.48 25.20
CA VAL A 44 -21.73 6.04 25.03
C VAL A 44 -22.63 7.25 25.32
N GLN A 45 -23.47 7.66 24.36
CA GLN A 45 -24.75 8.38 24.54
C GLN A 45 -25.30 8.73 23.14
N ALA A 46 -26.59 8.67 22.79
CA ALA A 46 -27.82 8.42 23.54
C ALA A 46 -28.93 8.02 22.54
N GLU A 47 -29.87 7.19 22.98
CA GLU A 47 -31.14 6.98 22.29
C GLU A 47 -32.12 8.14 22.57
N PRO A 48 -32.96 8.53 21.59
CA PRO A 48 -34.28 9.06 21.88
C PRO A 48 -35.38 8.08 21.45
N SER A 49 -36.18 7.71 22.43
CA SER A 49 -37.39 6.89 22.33
C SER A 49 -38.63 7.76 22.07
N VAL A 50 -39.69 7.13 21.53
CA VAL A 50 -41.14 7.48 21.58
C VAL A 50 -41.63 8.65 20.66
N MET A 51 -42.77 8.67 19.94
CA MET A 51 -44.08 7.98 20.02
C MET A 51 -44.85 7.95 18.66
N ALA A 52 -45.66 6.88 18.52
CA ALA A 52 -47.08 6.82 18.12
C ALA A 52 -47.60 7.19 16.70
N SER A 53 -48.23 6.15 16.12
CA SER A 53 -49.61 6.08 15.57
C SER A 53 -50.02 6.88 14.33
N GLY A 54 -50.42 6.15 13.29
CA GLY A 54 -51.29 6.64 12.22
C GLY A 54 -51.55 5.60 11.15
N ALA A 55 -52.69 4.91 11.23
CA ALA A 55 -53.23 4.06 10.17
C ALA A 55 -53.74 4.91 8.99
N GLN A 56 -53.65 4.39 7.75
CA GLN A 56 -54.66 4.42 6.66
C GLN A 56 -54.01 4.02 5.32
N LEU A 57 -54.37 2.86 4.76
CA LEU A 57 -55.34 2.65 3.67
C LEU A 57 -54.85 3.06 2.26
N GLY A 58 -54.57 2.03 1.45
CA GLY A 58 -55.01 1.86 0.06
C GLY A 58 -54.71 2.98 -0.95
N GLY A 59 -53.73 2.74 -1.80
CA GLY A 59 -53.51 3.49 -3.03
C GLY A 59 -52.76 2.66 -4.06
N ASP A 60 -53.50 1.85 -4.83
CA ASP A 60 -53.04 1.29 -6.11
C ASP A 60 -52.75 2.44 -7.07
N GLY A 61 -51.47 2.78 -7.19
CA GLY A 61 -50.96 3.83 -8.08
C GLY A 61 -49.66 3.37 -8.72
N ASP A 62 -49.80 2.55 -9.76
CA ASP A 62 -48.74 2.25 -10.72
C ASP A 62 -48.28 3.57 -11.37
N THR A 63 -47.16 4.13 -10.90
CA THR A 63 -46.45 5.22 -11.58
C THR A 63 -44.97 5.19 -11.22
N GLN A 64 -44.24 4.30 -11.89
CA GLN A 64 -42.97 4.57 -12.57
C GLN A 64 -42.14 5.78 -12.07
N VAL A 65 -41.49 5.68 -10.89
CA VAL A 65 -40.38 6.58 -10.48
C VAL A 65 -39.34 5.76 -9.72
N SER A 66 -38.43 5.10 -10.45
CA SER A 66 -37.33 4.33 -9.83
C SER A 66 -35.99 4.51 -10.55
N GLU A 67 -35.74 5.69 -11.14
CA GLU A 67 -34.48 5.98 -11.87
C GLU A 67 -33.73 7.23 -11.38
N MET A 68 -34.26 7.99 -10.41
CA MET A 68 -33.61 9.26 -9.96
C MET A 68 -32.77 9.13 -8.68
N VAL A 69 -32.83 7.99 -7.98
CA VAL A 69 -32.10 7.76 -6.72
C VAL A 69 -30.69 7.21 -6.92
N ASP A 70 -30.37 6.61 -8.07
CA ASP A 70 -29.05 6.03 -8.35
C ASP A 70 -27.99 7.11 -8.67
N GLU A 71 -28.40 8.19 -9.35
CA GLU A 71 -27.46 9.21 -9.84
C GLU A 71 -26.94 10.16 -8.73
N VAL A 72 -27.75 10.41 -7.71
CA VAL A 72 -27.38 11.28 -6.57
C VAL A 72 -26.36 10.55 -5.67
N THR A 73 -26.60 9.27 -5.40
CA THR A 73 -25.71 8.43 -4.59
C THR A 73 -24.36 8.21 -5.28
N ALA A 74 -24.33 8.03 -6.59
CA ALA A 74 -23.09 7.88 -7.36
C ALA A 74 -22.23 9.16 -7.36
N LYS A 75 -22.85 10.35 -7.39
CA LYS A 75 -22.14 11.64 -7.34
C LYS A 75 -21.49 11.89 -5.97
N GLU A 76 -22.19 11.58 -4.88
CA GLU A 76 -21.65 11.71 -3.52
C GLU A 76 -20.52 10.72 -3.25
N GLN A 77 -20.66 9.46 -3.68
CA GLN A 77 -19.61 8.46 -3.56
C GLN A 77 -18.33 8.88 -4.30
N ARG A 78 -18.46 9.41 -5.52
CA ARG A 78 -17.31 9.96 -6.27
C ARG A 78 -16.68 11.13 -5.55
N HIS A 79 -17.45 11.97 -4.87
CA HIS A 79 -16.91 13.09 -4.11
C HIS A 79 -16.11 12.60 -2.90
N GLN A 80 -16.66 11.65 -2.14
CA GLN A 80 -15.98 11.06 -0.98
C GLN A 80 -14.67 10.36 -1.38
N ALA A 81 -14.69 9.54 -2.43
CA ALA A 81 -13.49 8.90 -2.94
C ALA A 81 -12.41 9.91 -3.35
N LYS A 82 -12.79 11.01 -4.01
CA LYS A 82 -11.86 12.09 -4.38
C LYS A 82 -11.24 12.77 -3.16
N GLN A 83 -12.00 12.97 -2.08
CA GLN A 83 -11.47 13.56 -0.85
C GLN A 83 -10.43 12.63 -0.21
N VAL A 84 -10.72 11.33 -0.10
CA VAL A 84 -9.79 10.33 0.45
C VAL A 84 -8.47 10.33 -0.32
N VAL A 85 -8.53 10.29 -1.66
CA VAL A 85 -7.33 10.34 -2.51
C VAL A 85 -6.58 11.65 -2.32
N LYS A 86 -7.29 12.79 -2.25
CA LYS A 86 -6.68 14.11 -2.10
C LYS A 86 -5.94 14.25 -0.77
N ASP A 87 -6.53 13.83 0.34
CA ASP A 87 -5.85 13.90 1.64
C ASP A 87 -4.71 12.90 1.74
N PHE A 88 -4.86 11.70 1.16
CA PHE A 88 -3.74 10.75 1.03
C PHE A 88 -2.57 11.37 0.27
N VAL A 89 -2.82 12.01 -0.88
CA VAL A 89 -1.78 12.67 -1.68
C VAL A 89 -1.11 13.79 -0.91
N LYS A 90 -1.86 14.66 -0.22
CA LYS A 90 -1.27 15.75 0.56
C LYS A 90 -0.32 15.21 1.64
N GLU A 91 -0.75 14.19 2.38
CA GLU A 91 0.05 13.57 3.43
C GLU A 91 1.29 12.88 2.85
N MET A 92 1.14 12.15 1.74
CA MET A 92 2.26 11.49 1.08
C MET A 92 3.22 12.49 0.43
N VAL A 93 2.78 13.60 -0.14
CA VAL A 93 3.68 14.63 -0.71
C VAL A 93 4.46 15.34 0.41
N LYS A 94 3.85 15.55 1.59
CA LYS A 94 4.55 16.06 2.78
C LYS A 94 5.58 15.07 3.33
N GLY A 95 5.30 13.79 3.14
CA GLY A 95 6.14 12.67 3.57
C GLY A 95 5.64 12.08 4.88
N ARG A 96 5.41 10.77 4.87
CA ARG A 96 4.89 10.01 6.00
C ARG A 96 5.95 9.05 6.51
N LYS A 97 6.07 8.93 7.84
CA LYS A 97 6.89 7.88 8.46
C LYS A 97 6.14 6.56 8.35
N MET A 98 6.79 5.55 7.79
CA MET A 98 6.25 4.22 7.56
C MET A 98 7.33 3.18 7.88
N ASN A 99 6.94 1.93 8.09
CA ASN A 99 7.89 0.85 8.28
C ASN A 99 8.02 0.06 6.97
N VAL A 100 9.26 -0.15 6.53
CA VAL A 100 9.59 -1.01 5.40
C VAL A 100 10.23 -2.28 5.94
N MET A 101 9.79 -3.42 5.44
CA MET A 101 10.38 -4.71 5.76
C MET A 101 11.48 -5.02 4.76
N THR A 102 12.64 -5.39 5.29
CA THR A 102 13.79 -5.86 4.50
C THR A 102 13.63 -7.34 4.17
N GLN A 103 14.40 -7.84 3.19
CA GLN A 103 14.45 -9.27 2.84
C GLN A 103 14.86 -10.18 4.01
N ALA A 104 15.50 -9.62 5.05
CA ALA A 104 15.84 -10.34 6.28
C ALA A 104 14.67 -10.41 7.30
N GLY A 105 13.49 -9.88 6.96
CA GLY A 105 12.34 -9.76 7.87
C GLY A 105 12.46 -8.62 8.90
N GLN A 106 13.51 -7.81 8.84
CA GLN A 106 13.67 -6.69 9.75
C GLN A 106 12.85 -5.48 9.28
N LEU A 107 12.13 -4.86 10.23
CA LEU A 107 11.42 -3.60 10.00
C LEU A 107 12.35 -2.41 10.19
N LYS A 108 12.40 -1.54 9.19
CA LYS A 108 13.11 -0.27 9.23
C LYS A 108 12.12 0.87 9.06
N THR A 109 12.16 1.85 9.96
CA THR A 109 11.38 3.06 9.80
C THR A 109 11.99 3.95 8.72
N CYS A 110 11.18 4.34 7.76
CA CYS A 110 11.54 5.20 6.64
C CYS A 110 10.55 6.35 6.49
N VAL A 111 10.95 7.41 5.81
CA VAL A 111 10.04 8.46 5.35
C VAL A 111 9.74 8.21 3.89
N VAL A 112 8.47 8.00 3.58
CA VAL A 112 7.98 7.79 2.22
C VAL A 112 7.29 9.06 1.78
N SER A 113 7.62 9.55 0.58
CA SER A 113 6.93 10.69 -0.01
C SER A 113 6.65 10.50 -1.50
N LEU A 114 5.58 11.12 -1.98
CA LEU A 114 5.24 11.13 -3.41
C LEU A 114 5.74 12.44 -4.04
N SER A 115 6.16 12.39 -5.31
CA SER A 115 6.48 13.60 -6.06
C SER A 115 5.24 14.47 -6.27
N ARG A 116 5.43 15.78 -6.49
CA ARG A 116 4.31 16.71 -6.72
C ARG A 116 3.48 16.36 -7.96
N ASN A 117 4.10 15.72 -8.95
CA ASN A 117 3.41 15.28 -10.15
C ASN A 117 2.86 13.85 -10.02
N LEU A 118 2.95 13.24 -8.83
CA LEU A 118 2.48 11.88 -8.55
C LEU A 118 3.11 10.83 -9.48
N ASP A 119 4.33 11.09 -9.92
CA ASP A 119 5.05 10.27 -10.90
C ASP A 119 6.12 9.38 -10.28
N ALA A 120 6.58 9.71 -9.07
CA ALA A 120 7.65 9.00 -8.39
C ALA A 120 7.41 8.91 -6.88
N LEU A 121 7.70 7.74 -6.33
CA LEU A 121 7.73 7.44 -4.90
C LEU A 121 9.17 7.56 -4.39
N LYS A 122 9.39 8.41 -3.39
CA LYS A 122 10.67 8.62 -2.73
C LYS A 122 10.66 7.97 -1.36
N ILE A 123 11.65 7.14 -1.09
CA ILE A 123 11.82 6.45 0.19
C ILE A 123 13.14 6.89 0.78
N LYS A 124 13.10 7.44 1.99
CA LYS A 124 14.27 7.90 2.73
C LYS A 124 14.46 7.07 3.98
N VAL A 125 15.62 6.41 4.09
CA VAL A 125 16.01 5.58 5.23
C VAL A 125 17.31 6.14 5.79
N GLY A 126 17.23 6.90 6.89
CA GLY A 126 18.38 7.61 7.44
C GLY A 126 18.98 8.61 6.43
N ALA A 127 20.24 8.38 6.04
CA ALA A 127 20.94 9.19 5.04
C ALA A 127 20.67 8.74 3.58
N GLN A 128 20.17 7.52 3.39
CA GLN A 128 19.92 6.97 2.07
C GLN A 128 18.57 7.45 1.54
N ASN A 129 18.54 7.82 0.27
CA ASN A 129 17.31 8.13 -0.45
C ASN A 129 17.24 7.25 -1.71
N ARG A 130 16.04 6.74 -1.98
CA ARG A 130 15.74 5.97 -3.19
C ARG A 130 14.50 6.59 -3.82
N SER A 131 14.55 6.83 -5.12
CA SER A 131 13.41 7.32 -5.90
C SER A 131 13.01 6.25 -6.89
N ILE A 132 11.73 5.93 -6.93
CA ILE A 132 11.13 4.89 -7.76
C ILE A 132 10.07 5.57 -8.62
N ALA A 133 10.18 5.50 -9.94
CA ALA A 133 9.11 6.02 -10.77
C ALA A 133 7.92 5.05 -10.71
N LEU A 134 6.71 5.56 -10.61
CA LEU A 134 5.50 4.74 -10.52
C LEU A 134 5.26 3.90 -11.79
N ARG A 135 5.84 4.33 -12.92
CA ARG A 135 5.85 3.56 -14.17
C ARG A 135 6.70 2.29 -14.11
N ASP A 136 7.69 2.24 -13.20
CA ASP A 136 8.59 1.09 -13.03
C ASP A 136 8.02 0.08 -12.00
N VAL A 137 6.82 0.33 -11.49
CA VAL A 137 6.10 -0.60 -10.62
C VAL A 137 5.30 -1.56 -11.51
N ASP A 138 5.72 -2.82 -11.51
CA ASP A 138 5.08 -3.89 -12.28
C ASP A 138 3.75 -4.28 -11.60
N GLU A 139 3.79 -4.53 -10.30
CA GLU A 139 2.63 -4.99 -9.51
C GLU A 139 2.64 -4.42 -8.09
N ILE A 140 1.45 -4.27 -7.51
CA ILE A 140 1.27 -3.92 -6.10
C ILE A 140 0.42 -5.01 -5.46
N ALA A 141 1.02 -5.77 -4.55
CA ALA A 141 0.35 -6.83 -3.81
C ALA A 141 0.02 -6.39 -2.38
N ALA A 142 -1.11 -6.86 -1.85
CA ALA A 142 -1.55 -6.59 -0.49
C ALA A 142 -1.59 -7.88 0.33
N GLY A 143 -1.04 -7.86 1.53
CA GLY A 143 -0.98 -8.99 2.45
C GLY A 143 0.21 -9.91 2.22
N ALA A 144 0.01 -11.20 2.53
CA ALA A 144 1.04 -12.23 2.50
C ALA A 144 1.21 -12.93 1.15
N ASP A 145 0.32 -12.66 0.20
CA ASP A 145 0.28 -13.34 -1.09
C ASP A 145 1.19 -12.62 -2.09
N VAL A 146 2.48 -12.92 -2.04
CA VAL A 146 3.44 -12.49 -3.06
C VAL A 146 4.33 -13.66 -3.44
N GLU A 147 4.20 -14.14 -4.67
CA GLU A 147 5.01 -15.26 -5.16
C GLU A 147 6.50 -14.88 -5.21
N GLY A 148 7.36 -15.78 -4.75
CA GLY A 148 8.82 -15.63 -4.83
C GLY A 148 9.48 -14.83 -3.71
N ILE A 149 8.75 -14.38 -2.68
CA ILE A 149 9.34 -13.68 -1.53
C ILE A 149 9.43 -14.61 -0.32
N SER A 150 10.65 -14.86 0.16
CA SER A 150 10.90 -15.73 1.32
C SER A 150 10.72 -15.03 2.68
N THR A 151 10.30 -13.76 2.71
CA THR A 151 10.09 -13.03 3.96
C THR A 151 8.75 -13.40 4.60
N PRO A 152 8.66 -13.47 5.94
CA PRO A 152 7.39 -13.65 6.62
C PRO A 152 6.53 -12.39 6.45
N LEU A 153 5.59 -12.43 5.50
CA LEU A 153 4.64 -11.36 5.26
C LEU A 153 3.38 -11.57 6.12
N ASP A 154 2.84 -10.47 6.65
CA ASP A 154 1.57 -10.44 7.37
C ASP A 154 0.47 -9.83 6.47
N ASP A 155 -0.81 -9.97 6.87
CA ASP A 155 -1.92 -9.27 6.22
C ASP A 155 -1.76 -7.73 6.23
N LEU A 156 -0.99 -7.18 7.16
CA LEU A 156 -0.74 -5.73 7.26
C LEU A 156 0.37 -5.24 6.31
N CYS A 157 0.90 -6.09 5.44
CA CYS A 157 1.92 -5.73 4.48
C CYS A 157 1.32 -5.26 3.14
N ALA A 158 2.00 -4.34 2.46
CA ALA A 158 1.80 -4.07 1.04
C ALA A 158 3.15 -4.08 0.33
N THR A 159 3.27 -4.86 -0.73
CA THR A 159 4.52 -5.06 -1.46
C THR A 159 4.42 -4.44 -2.85
N LEU A 160 5.36 -3.55 -3.15
CA LEU A 160 5.56 -3.04 -4.51
C LEU A 160 6.58 -3.94 -5.18
N VAL A 161 6.18 -4.57 -6.28
CA VAL A 161 7.03 -5.39 -7.13
C VAL A 161 7.54 -4.50 -8.26
N LEU A 162 8.86 -4.41 -8.38
CA LEU A 162 9.57 -3.76 -9.47
C LEU A 162 10.33 -4.85 -10.24
N SER A 163 10.86 -4.51 -11.41
CA SER A 163 11.49 -5.49 -12.31
C SER A 163 12.69 -6.25 -11.71
N ASP A 164 13.47 -5.61 -10.84
CA ASP A 164 14.67 -6.22 -10.21
C ASP A 164 14.63 -6.26 -8.67
N ASP A 165 13.56 -5.75 -8.05
CA ASP A 165 13.50 -5.58 -6.59
C ASP A 165 12.07 -5.51 -6.09
N CYS A 166 11.85 -5.76 -4.80
CA CYS A 166 10.55 -5.59 -4.16
C CYS A 166 10.68 -4.79 -2.87
N ILE A 167 9.66 -3.99 -2.57
CA ILE A 167 9.61 -3.17 -1.37
C ILE A 167 8.32 -3.42 -0.63
N THR A 168 8.44 -4.01 0.55
CA THR A 168 7.30 -4.27 1.42
C THR A 168 7.17 -3.18 2.48
N PHE A 169 6.01 -2.55 2.54
CA PHE A 169 5.59 -1.64 3.59
C PHE A 169 4.72 -2.38 4.59
N ARG A 170 4.95 -2.18 5.89
CA ARG A 170 4.11 -2.70 6.97
C ARG A 170 3.30 -1.58 7.60
N PHE A 171 1.99 -1.77 7.65
CA PHE A 171 1.03 -0.80 8.17
C PHE A 171 0.61 -1.15 9.60
N ALA A 172 0.01 -0.17 10.29
CA ALA A 172 -0.58 -0.40 11.61
C ALA A 172 -1.91 -1.16 11.50
N ASP A 173 -2.69 -0.87 10.44
CA ASP A 173 -4.06 -1.37 10.26
C ASP A 173 -4.36 -1.65 8.78
N LEU A 174 -5.32 -2.54 8.53
CA LEU A 174 -5.75 -2.91 7.18
C LEU A 174 -6.25 -1.71 6.37
N ASN A 175 -7.02 -0.81 6.99
CA ASN A 175 -7.56 0.35 6.29
C ASN A 175 -6.45 1.26 5.72
N ALA A 176 -5.35 1.45 6.47
CA ALA A 176 -4.22 2.23 6.02
C ALA A 176 -3.48 1.55 4.84
N ARG A 177 -3.34 0.22 4.90
CA ARG A 177 -2.79 -0.61 3.82
C ARG A 177 -3.64 -0.51 2.56
N ASP A 178 -4.94 -0.77 2.66
CA ASP A 178 -5.87 -0.74 1.53
C ASP A 178 -5.95 0.63 0.88
N THR A 179 -6.03 1.70 1.69
CA THR A 179 -5.99 3.08 1.16
C THR A 179 -4.71 3.34 0.38
N PHE A 180 -3.56 2.90 0.90
CA PHE A 180 -2.27 3.06 0.25
C PHE A 180 -2.19 2.30 -1.08
N VAL A 181 -2.59 1.02 -1.09
CA VAL A 181 -2.60 0.17 -2.28
C VAL A 181 -3.55 0.74 -3.34
N MET A 182 -4.78 1.07 -2.96
CA MET A 182 -5.78 1.66 -3.87
C MET A 182 -5.27 2.95 -4.52
N CYS A 183 -4.71 3.86 -3.72
CA CYS A 183 -4.21 5.14 -4.22
C CYS A 183 -3.00 4.96 -5.15
N LEU A 184 -2.03 4.12 -4.76
CA LEU A 184 -0.86 3.88 -5.60
C LEU A 184 -1.23 3.19 -6.91
N LEU A 185 -2.14 2.21 -6.88
CA LEU A 185 -2.60 1.52 -8.09
C LEU A 185 -3.25 2.52 -9.06
N MET A 186 -4.08 3.45 -8.54
CA MET A 186 -4.67 4.52 -9.33
C MET A 186 -3.58 5.40 -10.00
N PHE A 187 -2.52 5.74 -9.29
CA PHE A 187 -1.43 6.56 -9.85
C PHE A 187 -0.57 5.78 -10.84
N CYS A 188 -0.19 4.53 -10.55
CA CYS A 188 0.52 3.66 -11.48
C CYS A 188 -0.25 3.48 -12.79
N ASN A 189 -1.56 3.29 -12.73
CA ASN A 189 -2.41 3.16 -13.91
C ASN A 189 -2.54 4.47 -14.71
N SER A 190 -2.38 5.63 -14.05
CA SER A 190 -2.41 6.93 -14.74
C SER A 190 -1.10 7.25 -15.47
N GLN A 191 -0.04 6.47 -15.22
CA GLN A 191 1.31 6.68 -15.75
C GLN A 191 1.67 5.74 -16.91
N LYS A 192 0.79 4.78 -17.23
CA LYS A 192 0.89 3.83 -18.35
C LYS A 192 0.08 4.36 -19.53
#